data_AF-A0A1Q6RVQ4-F1
#
_entry.id   AF-A0A1Q6RVQ4-F1
#
_cell.length_a   1.000
_cell.length_b   1.000
_cell.length_c   1.000
_cell.angle_alpha   90.00
_cell.angle_beta   90.00
_cell.angle_gamma   90.00
#
_symmetry.space_group_name_H-M   'P 1'
#
loop_
_entity.id
_entity.type
_entity.pdbx_description
1 polymer ?
#
loop_
_entity_poly.entity_id
_entity_poly.type
_entity_poly.pdbx_seq_one_letter_code
_entity_poly.pdbx_strand_id
1 'polypeptide(L)'
;MDKRIYKFSYGKKINFVVNRLLIILINSFFCVIFAFILIFIYGIVESNFSEDGNVKPIAIILFSIIALAAILTLVTFFQPQNVIIDKEYLLVHRRFLNWQYIARGYNDKILINNIVACKAYDGIRPAMNNSSWMPLSILYFNWDDLVEINTTNKRYLIPVENSKNFIEEINKRIKSTKSKENDETSQSAVPTNMFQFDLQRGYMPDCDEIVLGVNGVEFKTDKTTADLINVKIISYNDIQLCKKSDKHSINGVDSDNIVEITTATQTYYIPIKNPYDFINELYKKLNTCNQ
;
A
#
# COMPACT_ATOMS: atom_id res chain seq x y z
N MET A 1 -14.53 -5.77 -12.96
CA MET A 1 -14.04 -4.38 -12.92
C MET A 1 -13.02 -4.21 -14.02
N ASP A 2 -13.23 -3.23 -14.89
CA ASP A 2 -12.50 -3.09 -16.14
C ASP A 2 -11.21 -2.31 -15.99
N LYS A 3 -10.28 -2.61 -16.90
CA LYS A 3 -9.00 -1.93 -17.06
C LYS A 3 -9.25 -0.49 -17.49
N ARG A 4 -8.68 0.48 -16.77
CA ARG A 4 -8.75 1.90 -17.13
C ARG A 4 -7.38 2.45 -17.45
N ILE A 5 -7.30 3.34 -18.44
CA ILE A 5 -6.06 3.94 -18.91
C ILE A 5 -6.19 5.46 -18.81
N TYR A 6 -5.27 6.09 -18.09
CA TYR A 6 -5.18 7.53 -17.92
C TYR A 6 -3.87 8.03 -18.53
N LYS A 7 -3.90 9.14 -19.26
CA LYS A 7 -2.69 9.74 -19.84
C LYS A 7 -2.00 10.65 -18.83
N PHE A 8 -0.73 10.92 -19.07
CA PHE A 8 0.01 11.90 -18.28
C PHE A 8 -0.41 13.32 -18.64
N SER A 9 -0.58 14.17 -17.63
CA SER A 9 -0.89 15.59 -17.83
C SER A 9 0.38 16.45 -17.88
N TYR A 10 0.53 17.23 -18.95
CA TYR A 10 1.63 18.18 -19.13
C TYR A 10 1.16 19.64 -19.15
N GLY A 11 -0.16 19.85 -19.16
CA GLY A 11 -0.80 21.16 -19.25
C GLY A 11 -0.56 21.79 -20.62
N LYS A 12 0.61 22.39 -20.82
CA LYS A 12 1.00 23.01 -22.10
C LYS A 12 1.65 21.98 -23.03
N LYS A 13 1.35 22.05 -24.33
CA LYS A 13 1.99 21.20 -25.37
C LYS A 13 3.52 21.31 -25.37
N ILE A 14 4.07 22.49 -25.07
CA ILE A 14 5.53 22.68 -25.01
C ILE A 14 6.18 21.86 -23.90
N ASN A 15 5.51 21.72 -22.75
CA ASN A 15 6.03 20.91 -21.64
C ASN A 15 6.10 19.43 -22.02
N PHE A 16 5.11 18.93 -22.76
CA PHE A 16 5.14 17.59 -23.32
C PHE A 16 6.36 17.39 -24.23
N VAL A 17 6.61 18.31 -25.17
CA VAL A 17 7.74 18.23 -26.11
C VAL A 17 9.08 18.27 -25.36
N VAL A 18 9.25 19.20 -24.42
CA VAL A 18 10.49 19.32 -23.63
C VAL A 18 10.74 18.07 -22.79
N ASN A 19 9.71 17.55 -22.12
CA ASN A 19 9.82 16.29 -21.38
C ASN A 19 10.24 15.12 -22.29
N ARG A 20 9.71 15.05 -23.52
CA ARG A 20 10.09 14.01 -24.50
C ARG A 20 11.54 14.11 -24.94
N LEU A 21 12.02 15.32 -25.21
CA LEU A 21 13.42 15.56 -25.55
C LEU A 21 14.36 15.18 -24.41
N LEU A 22 13.99 15.50 -23.16
CA LEU A 22 14.77 15.11 -21.98
C LEU A 22 14.82 13.59 -21.79
N ILE A 23 13.72 12.88 -22.02
CA ILE A 23 13.69 11.41 -21.95
C ILE A 23 14.64 10.81 -23.00
N ILE A 24 14.61 11.28 -24.25
CA ILE A 24 15.55 10.84 -25.28
C ILE A 24 16.98 11.11 -24.84
N LEU A 25 17.27 12.34 -24.41
CA LEU A 25 18.63 12.77 -24.08
C LEU A 25 19.22 11.88 -22.98
N ILE A 26 18.44 11.62 -21.93
CA ILE A 26 18.87 10.80 -20.80
C ILE A 26 19.00 9.33 -21.19
N ASN A 27 18.01 8.76 -21.88
CA ASN A 27 18.10 7.37 -22.36
C ASN A 27 19.30 7.18 -23.31
N SER A 28 19.58 8.17 -24.18
CA SER A 28 20.71 8.15 -25.11
C SER A 28 22.04 8.22 -24.37
N PHE A 29 22.14 9.04 -23.33
CA PHE A 29 23.31 9.09 -22.45
C PHE A 29 23.60 7.73 -21.82
N PHE A 30 22.57 7.03 -21.34
CA PHE A 30 22.71 5.66 -20.83
C PHE A 30 23.13 4.66 -21.92
N CYS A 31 22.59 4.76 -23.13
CA CYS A 31 23.04 3.93 -24.25
C CYS A 31 24.53 4.13 -24.56
N VAL A 32 25.03 5.37 -24.51
CA VAL A 32 26.45 5.68 -24.71
C VAL A 32 27.30 5.06 -23.61
N ILE A 33 26.93 5.20 -22.34
CA ILE A 33 27.64 4.55 -21.23
C ILE A 33 27.67 3.03 -21.40
N PHE A 34 26.52 2.44 -21.74
CA PHE A 34 26.42 1.00 -21.95
C PHE A 34 27.29 0.53 -23.12
N ALA A 35 27.33 1.29 -24.22
CA ALA A 35 28.22 1.02 -25.34
C ALA A 35 29.69 1.04 -24.92
N PHE A 36 30.12 2.03 -24.13
CA PHE A 36 31.48 2.08 -23.59
C PHE A 36 31.82 0.84 -22.75
N ILE A 37 30.91 0.39 -21.89
CA ILE A 37 31.10 -0.82 -21.08
C ILE A 37 31.26 -2.05 -21.98
N LEU A 38 30.41 -2.19 -23.00
CA LEU A 38 30.48 -3.33 -23.93
C LEU A 38 31.77 -3.33 -24.76
N ILE A 39 32.22 -2.17 -25.23
CA ILE A 39 33.50 -2.02 -25.94
C ILE A 39 34.66 -2.38 -25.02
N PHE A 40 34.62 -1.97 -23.76
CA PHE A 40 35.65 -2.33 -22.77
C PHE A 40 35.70 -3.84 -22.53
N ILE A 41 34.54 -4.50 -22.37
CA ILE A 41 34.45 -5.96 -22.24
C ILE A 41 34.99 -6.64 -23.49
N TYR A 42 34.64 -6.15 -24.68
CA TYR A 42 35.17 -6.67 -25.95
C TYR A 42 36.70 -6.61 -25.98
N GLY A 43 37.29 -5.48 -25.59
CA GLY A 43 38.75 -5.32 -25.53
C GLY A 43 39.43 -6.34 -24.61
N ILE A 44 38.83 -6.65 -23.46
CA ILE A 44 39.32 -7.70 -22.55
C ILE A 44 39.20 -9.09 -23.20
N VAL A 45 38.09 -9.39 -23.87
CA VAL A 45 37.91 -10.68 -24.53
C VAL A 45 38.88 -10.85 -25.69
N GLU A 46 39.04 -9.83 -26.53
CA GLU A 46 39.98 -9.83 -27.65
C GLU A 46 41.43 -9.98 -27.17
N SER A 47 41.83 -9.29 -26.09
CA SER A 47 43.20 -9.42 -25.57
C SER A 47 43.52 -10.82 -25.02
N ASN A 48 42.54 -11.55 -24.50
CA ASN A 48 42.75 -12.86 -23.89
C ASN A 48 42.56 -14.04 -24.86
N PHE A 49 41.83 -13.86 -25.97
CA PHE A 49 41.40 -14.96 -26.84
C PHE A 49 41.68 -14.75 -28.33
N SER A 50 42.38 -13.66 -28.71
CA SER A 50 42.69 -13.37 -30.12
C SER A 50 43.63 -14.38 -30.77
N GLU A 51 44.49 -15.06 -30.00
CA GLU A 51 45.38 -16.10 -30.51
C GLU A 51 44.67 -17.47 -30.69
N ASP A 52 43.64 -17.75 -29.87
CA ASP A 52 42.96 -19.06 -29.79
C ASP A 52 41.69 -19.17 -30.67
N GLY A 53 41.19 -18.07 -31.24
CA GLY A 53 39.97 -18.12 -32.04
C GLY A 53 39.49 -16.79 -32.64
N ASN A 54 38.56 -16.91 -33.59
CA ASN A 54 37.95 -15.76 -34.26
C ASN A 54 36.92 -15.06 -33.34
N VAL A 55 37.30 -13.95 -32.71
CA VAL A 55 36.44 -13.15 -31.81
C VAL A 55 35.43 -12.23 -32.56
N LYS A 56 35.48 -12.18 -33.89
CA LYS A 56 34.56 -11.36 -34.72
C LYS A 56 33.07 -11.62 -34.45
N PRO A 57 32.57 -12.85 -34.22
CA PRO A 57 31.17 -13.09 -33.90
C PRO A 57 30.73 -12.39 -32.61
N ILE A 58 31.62 -12.30 -31.61
CA ILE A 58 31.35 -11.61 -30.34
C ILE A 58 31.18 -10.11 -30.60
N ALA A 59 32.05 -9.52 -31.42
CA ALA A 59 31.93 -8.11 -31.82
C ALA A 59 30.58 -7.83 -32.48
N ILE A 60 30.17 -8.68 -33.44
CA ILE A 60 28.88 -8.55 -34.15
C ILE A 60 27.70 -8.59 -33.17
N ILE A 61 27.72 -9.51 -32.21
CA ILE A 61 26.68 -9.62 -31.19
C ILE A 61 26.62 -8.33 -30.34
N LEU A 62 27.77 -7.83 -29.88
CA LEU A 62 27.84 -6.62 -29.07
C LEU A 62 27.36 -5.39 -29.82
N PHE A 63 27.78 -5.20 -31.07
CA PHE A 63 27.29 -4.11 -31.91
C PHE A 63 25.79 -4.21 -32.19
N SER A 64 25.27 -5.43 -32.38
CA SER A 64 23.82 -5.66 -32.56
C SER A 64 23.03 -5.27 -31.32
N ILE A 65 23.54 -5.57 -30.12
CA ILE A 65 22.93 -5.17 -28.85
C ILE A 65 22.92 -3.64 -28.71
N ILE A 66 24.02 -2.96 -29.05
CA ILE A 66 24.10 -1.49 -29.01
C ILE A 66 23.11 -0.87 -30.00
N ALA A 67 23.05 -1.38 -31.23
CA ALA A 67 22.11 -0.92 -32.24
C ALA A 67 20.66 -1.11 -31.79
N LEU A 68 20.32 -2.26 -31.21
CA LEU A 68 19.00 -2.52 -30.67
C LEU A 68 18.66 -1.56 -29.52
N ALA A 69 19.60 -1.30 -28.61
CA ALA A 69 19.41 -0.34 -27.51
C ALA A 69 19.18 1.09 -28.04
N ALA A 70 19.90 1.51 -29.08
CA ALA A 70 19.69 2.81 -29.72
C ALA A 70 18.31 2.92 -30.39
N ILE A 71 17.89 1.87 -31.11
CA ILE A 71 16.54 1.80 -31.71
C ILE A 71 15.47 1.87 -30.61
N LEU A 72 15.63 1.11 -29.53
CA LEU A 72 14.70 1.13 -28.40
C LEU A 72 14.58 2.54 -27.83
N THR A 73 15.69 3.25 -27.63
CA THR A 73 15.71 4.64 -27.18
C THR A 73 14.92 5.56 -28.10
N LEU A 74 15.06 5.42 -29.42
CA LEU A 74 14.26 6.18 -30.39
C LEU A 74 12.77 5.87 -30.27
N VAL A 75 12.41 4.58 -30.15
CA VAL A 75 11.01 4.14 -29.99
C VAL A 75 10.36 4.74 -28.73
N THR A 76 11.12 4.95 -27.66
CA THR A 76 10.61 5.56 -26.41
C THR A 76 10.02 6.96 -26.61
N PHE A 77 10.46 7.69 -27.63
CA PHE A 77 9.93 9.01 -27.97
C PHE A 77 8.46 8.96 -28.37
N PHE A 78 8.10 7.97 -29.19
CA PHE A 78 6.76 7.82 -29.73
C PHE A 78 5.80 7.12 -28.78
N GLN A 79 6.31 6.42 -27.76
CA GLN A 79 5.47 5.69 -26.82
C GLN A 79 4.76 6.62 -25.82
N PRO A 80 3.43 6.63 -25.72
CA PRO A 80 2.71 7.46 -24.75
C PRO A 80 3.07 7.08 -23.30
N GLN A 81 3.25 8.08 -22.44
CA GLN A 81 3.33 7.89 -20.99
C GLN A 81 1.91 7.85 -20.44
N ASN A 82 1.59 6.83 -19.65
CA ASN A 82 0.25 6.59 -19.15
C ASN A 82 0.26 5.81 -17.83
N VAL A 83 -0.89 5.81 -17.17
CA VAL A 83 -1.18 5.01 -15.99
C VAL A 83 -2.30 4.04 -16.34
N ILE A 84 -2.10 2.77 -16.03
CA ILE A 84 -3.10 1.73 -16.21
C ILE A 84 -3.53 1.25 -14.83
N ILE A 85 -4.84 1.33 -14.55
CA ILE A 85 -5.45 0.76 -13.35
C ILE A 85 -6.01 -0.62 -13.71
N ASP A 86 -5.39 -1.67 -13.19
CA ASP A 86 -5.88 -3.05 -13.25
C ASP A 86 -6.56 -3.42 -11.92
N LYS A 87 -7.10 -4.65 -11.82
CA LYS A 87 -7.84 -5.12 -10.63
C LYS A 87 -6.99 -5.09 -9.37
N GLU A 88 -5.73 -5.49 -9.46
CA GLU A 88 -4.85 -5.71 -8.30
C GLU A 88 -3.69 -4.71 -8.23
N TYR A 89 -3.38 -4.05 -9.35
CA TYR A 89 -2.20 -3.20 -9.45
C TYR A 89 -2.41 -2.01 -10.37
N LEU A 90 -1.55 -1.01 -10.17
CA LEU A 90 -1.40 0.17 -10.98
C LEU A 90 -0.06 0.07 -11.73
N LEU A 91 -0.08 0.22 -13.06
CA LEU A 91 1.13 0.33 -13.88
C LEU A 91 1.35 1.77 -14.30
N VAL A 92 2.52 2.32 -14.00
CA VAL A 92 2.95 3.66 -14.40
C VAL A 92 3.99 3.53 -15.50
N HIS A 93 3.61 3.80 -16.74
CA HIS A 93 4.52 3.76 -17.88
C HIS A 93 5.27 5.08 -18.01
N ARG A 94 6.39 5.20 -17.29
CA ARG A 94 7.26 6.39 -17.34
C ARG A 94 8.19 6.40 -18.54
N ARG A 95 8.56 5.23 -19.07
CA ARG A 95 9.42 5.12 -20.26
C ARG A 95 10.78 5.84 -20.10
N PHE A 96 11.28 5.92 -18.87
CA PHE A 96 12.41 6.78 -18.49
C PHE A 96 13.41 6.02 -17.61
N LEU A 97 14.67 5.94 -18.06
CA LEU A 97 15.78 5.43 -17.25
C LEU A 97 16.27 6.53 -16.31
N ASN A 98 16.03 6.36 -15.02
CA ASN A 98 16.47 7.33 -14.02
C ASN A 98 17.70 6.81 -13.27
N TRP A 99 18.82 7.55 -13.34
CA TRP A 99 20.05 7.24 -12.59
C TRP A 99 19.81 7.12 -11.09
N GLN A 100 18.97 7.98 -10.51
CA GLN A 100 18.66 7.97 -9.08
C GLN A 100 17.82 6.75 -8.67
N TYR A 101 17.27 6.03 -9.63
CA TYR A 101 16.36 4.91 -9.41
C TYR A 101 16.61 3.75 -10.38
N ILE A 102 17.86 3.39 -10.64
CA ILE A 102 18.23 2.24 -11.49
C ILE A 102 17.48 0.96 -11.03
N ALA A 103 17.21 0.83 -9.72
CA ALA A 103 16.43 -0.27 -9.15
C ALA A 103 14.89 -0.16 -9.29
N ARG A 104 14.33 0.99 -9.71
CA ARG A 104 12.87 1.13 -9.94
C ARG A 104 12.44 0.64 -11.33
N GLY A 105 13.39 0.41 -12.23
CA GLY A 105 13.11 -0.05 -13.59
C GLY A 105 12.49 1.03 -14.48
N TYR A 106 12.04 0.60 -15.67
CA TYR A 106 11.54 1.47 -16.75
C TYR A 106 10.08 1.93 -16.57
N ASN A 107 9.31 1.19 -15.76
CA ASN A 107 7.92 1.43 -15.39
C ASN A 107 7.70 1.05 -13.92
N ASP A 108 6.80 1.72 -13.21
CA ASP A 108 6.44 1.33 -11.84
C ASP A 108 5.23 0.37 -11.86
N LYS A 109 5.27 -0.69 -11.06
CA LYS A 109 4.10 -1.53 -10.71
C LYS A 109 3.80 -1.35 -9.22
N ILE A 110 2.61 -0.85 -8.91
CA ILE A 110 2.17 -0.57 -7.54
C ILE A 110 0.96 -1.46 -7.24
N LEU A 111 1.06 -2.35 -6.25
CA LEU A 111 -0.08 -3.16 -5.81
C LEU A 111 -1.10 -2.27 -5.10
N ILE A 112 -2.37 -2.40 -5.43
CA ILE A 112 -3.45 -1.56 -4.86
C ILE A 112 -3.53 -1.75 -3.35
N ASN A 113 -3.34 -2.97 -2.85
CA ASN A 113 -3.37 -3.29 -1.42
C ASN A 113 -2.26 -2.56 -0.64
N ASN A 114 -1.14 -2.25 -1.30
CA ASN A 114 -0.03 -1.55 -0.67
C ASN A 114 -0.23 -0.03 -0.65
N ILE A 115 -1.29 0.50 -1.28
CA ILE A 115 -1.58 1.93 -1.30
C ILE A 115 -2.30 2.31 -0.01
N VAL A 116 -1.63 3.16 0.78
CA VAL A 116 -2.16 3.72 2.03
C VAL A 116 -3.08 4.90 1.71
N ALA A 117 -2.65 5.78 0.80
CA ALA A 117 -3.40 6.96 0.41
C ALA A 117 -3.13 7.36 -1.05
N CYS A 118 -4.16 7.87 -1.72
CA CYS A 118 -4.08 8.50 -3.03
C CYS A 118 -4.81 9.85 -2.97
N LYS A 119 -4.07 10.94 -3.18
CA LYS A 119 -4.62 12.31 -3.09
C LYS A 119 -4.01 13.25 -4.13
N ALA A 120 -4.65 14.40 -4.34
CA ALA A 120 -4.04 15.49 -5.09
C ALA A 120 -2.80 15.99 -4.34
N TYR A 121 -1.75 16.31 -5.07
CA TYR A 121 -0.52 16.84 -4.49
C TYR A 121 -0.77 18.27 -3.99
N ASP A 122 -0.55 18.49 -2.70
CA ASP A 122 -0.73 19.76 -1.98
C ASP A 122 0.62 20.41 -1.61
N GLY A 123 1.73 19.82 -2.05
CA GLY A 123 3.07 20.28 -1.74
C GLY A 123 3.52 21.49 -2.55
N ILE A 124 4.62 22.10 -2.11
CA ILE A 124 5.23 23.25 -2.78
C ILE A 124 5.87 22.77 -4.09
N ARG A 125 5.50 23.40 -5.20
CA ARG A 125 6.21 23.23 -6.47
C ARG A 125 7.67 23.64 -6.27
N PRO A 126 8.64 22.71 -6.36
CA PRO A 126 10.04 23.04 -6.17
C PRO A 126 10.46 24.05 -7.23
N ALA A 127 11.08 25.15 -6.77
CA ALA A 127 11.70 26.11 -7.66
C ALA A 127 12.85 25.42 -8.39
N MET A 128 12.99 25.74 -9.69
CA MET A 128 13.94 25.11 -10.62
C MET A 128 15.40 25.15 -10.14
N ASN A 129 15.72 26.01 -9.17
CA ASN A 129 17.04 26.24 -8.59
C ASN A 129 17.37 25.38 -7.36
N ASN A 130 16.41 24.69 -6.72
CA ASN A 130 16.62 24.13 -5.37
C ASN A 130 16.48 22.60 -5.24
N SER A 131 16.38 21.85 -6.33
CA SER A 131 16.17 20.40 -6.26
C SER A 131 17.21 19.60 -7.03
N SER A 132 18.38 19.36 -6.44
CA SER A 132 19.33 18.31 -6.88
C SER A 132 18.72 16.89 -6.84
N TRP A 133 17.59 16.74 -6.15
CA TRP A 133 17.00 15.46 -5.78
C TRP A 133 15.77 15.07 -6.60
N MET A 134 15.26 15.95 -7.47
CA MET A 134 14.06 15.66 -8.25
C MET A 134 14.41 15.31 -9.70
N PRO A 135 13.85 14.22 -10.26
CA PRO A 135 14.05 13.89 -11.66
C PRO A 135 13.59 15.05 -12.55
N LEU A 136 14.46 15.52 -13.44
CA LEU A 136 14.22 16.68 -14.31
C LEU A 136 12.92 16.57 -15.12
N SER A 137 12.48 15.35 -15.45
CA SER A 137 11.22 15.09 -16.14
C SER A 137 9.97 15.51 -15.34
N ILE A 138 10.04 15.51 -14.00
CA ILE A 138 8.91 15.91 -13.13
C ILE A 138 8.69 17.44 -13.16
N LEU A 139 9.71 18.24 -13.48
CA LEU A 139 9.58 19.71 -13.55
C LEU A 139 8.55 20.17 -14.59
N TYR A 140 8.38 19.39 -15.66
CA TYR A 140 7.52 19.71 -16.80
C TYR A 140 6.13 19.07 -16.71
N PHE A 141 5.80 18.42 -15.60
CA PHE A 141 4.47 17.91 -15.38
C PHE A 141 3.47 19.04 -15.15
N ASN A 142 2.19 18.79 -15.43
CA ASN A 142 1.15 19.66 -14.94
C ASN A 142 1.01 19.45 -13.44
N TRP A 143 1.44 20.44 -12.65
CA TRP A 143 1.42 20.35 -11.19
C TRP A 143 -0.01 20.38 -10.63
N ASP A 144 -0.93 21.03 -11.34
CA ASP A 144 -2.36 21.09 -10.95
C ASP A 144 -3.05 19.72 -11.06
N ASP A 145 -2.52 18.84 -11.91
CA ASP A 145 -3.01 17.47 -12.13
C ASP A 145 -2.11 16.42 -11.48
N LEU A 146 -1.21 16.84 -10.59
CA LEU A 146 -0.27 15.93 -9.95
C LEU A 146 -0.96 15.15 -8.84
N VAL A 147 -0.88 13.83 -8.92
CA VAL A 147 -1.40 12.91 -7.92
C VAL A 147 -0.24 12.34 -7.12
N GLU A 148 -0.44 12.29 -5.81
CA GLU A 148 0.44 11.65 -4.86
C GLU A 148 -0.15 10.31 -4.42
N ILE A 149 0.62 9.24 -4.62
CA ILE A 149 0.30 7.90 -4.14
C ILE A 149 1.32 7.52 -3.08
N ASN A 150 0.85 7.34 -1.85
CA ASN A 150 1.64 6.86 -0.73
C ASN A 150 1.38 5.37 -0.53
N THR A 151 2.44 4.60 -0.61
CA THR A 151 2.48 3.19 -0.22
C THR A 151 3.21 3.05 1.10
N THR A 152 3.15 1.87 1.74
CA THR A 152 3.80 1.60 3.02
C THR A 152 5.28 2.02 3.05
N ASN A 153 6.00 1.91 1.93
CA ASN A 153 7.44 2.13 1.87
C ASN A 153 7.86 3.27 0.94
N LYS A 154 6.96 3.79 0.10
CA LYS A 154 7.33 4.67 -1.02
C LYS A 154 6.24 5.68 -1.35
N ARG A 155 6.69 6.86 -1.73
CA ARG A 155 5.87 7.95 -2.30
C ARG A 155 6.06 8.02 -3.81
N TYR A 156 4.96 8.11 -4.54
CA TYR A 156 4.94 8.25 -5.99
C TYR A 156 4.24 9.55 -6.38
N LEU A 157 4.86 10.31 -7.27
CA LEU A 157 4.27 11.50 -7.90
C LEU A 157 3.99 11.18 -9.37
N ILE A 158 2.75 11.35 -9.79
CA ILE A 158 2.29 10.98 -11.12
C ILE A 158 1.33 12.05 -11.65
N PRO A 159 1.61 12.68 -12.80
CA PRO A 159 0.67 13.62 -13.39
C PRO A 159 -0.39 12.84 -14.14
N VAL A 160 -1.67 13.07 -13.85
CA VAL A 160 -2.75 12.28 -14.47
C VAL A 160 -3.81 13.21 -15.03
N GLU A 161 -4.11 13.08 -16.33
CA GLU A 161 -5.26 13.77 -16.92
C GLU A 161 -6.55 13.35 -16.19
N ASN A 162 -7.38 14.33 -15.82
CA ASN A 162 -8.56 14.10 -14.97
C ASN A 162 -8.19 13.44 -13.63
N SER A 163 -7.23 14.06 -12.94
CA SER A 163 -6.67 13.63 -11.65
C SER A 163 -7.75 13.31 -10.60
N LYS A 164 -8.82 14.10 -10.53
CA LYS A 164 -9.96 13.89 -9.62
C LYS A 164 -10.62 12.53 -9.83
N ASN A 165 -10.98 12.20 -11.07
CA ASN A 165 -11.59 10.91 -11.40
C ASN A 165 -10.64 9.74 -11.13
N PHE A 166 -9.35 9.92 -11.42
CA PHE A 166 -8.34 8.92 -11.10
C PHE A 166 -8.25 8.64 -9.60
N ILE A 167 -8.20 9.69 -8.76
CA ILE A 167 -8.14 9.58 -7.30
C ILE A 167 -9.39 8.86 -6.76
N GLU A 168 -10.58 9.24 -7.23
CA GLU A 168 -11.84 8.60 -6.84
C GLU A 168 -11.84 7.10 -7.16
N GLU A 169 -11.41 6.72 -8.36
CA GLU A 169 -11.35 5.33 -8.80
C GLU A 169 -10.37 4.51 -7.96
N ILE A 170 -9.18 5.04 -7.66
CA ILE A 170 -8.19 4.36 -6.80
C ILE A 170 -8.72 4.21 -5.38
N ASN A 171 -9.26 5.27 -4.79
CA ASN A 171 -9.80 5.23 -3.43
C ASN A 171 -10.99 4.27 -3.32
N LYS A 172 -11.82 4.16 -4.36
CA LYS A 172 -12.88 3.16 -4.44
C LYS A 172 -12.31 1.73 -4.41
N ARG A 173 -11.25 1.46 -5.16
CA ARG A 173 -10.59 0.15 -5.20
C ARG A 173 -9.91 -0.20 -3.88
N ILE A 174 -9.21 0.76 -3.26
CA ILE A 174 -8.60 0.57 -1.92
C ILE A 174 -9.67 0.19 -0.89
N LYS A 175 -10.80 0.90 -0.86
CA LYS A 175 -11.92 0.57 0.03
C LYS A 175 -12.48 -0.83 -0.23
N SER A 176 -12.67 -1.18 -1.50
CA SER A 176 -13.17 -2.51 -1.87
C SER A 176 -12.20 -3.62 -1.48
N THR A 177 -10.89 -3.41 -1.60
CA THR A 177 -9.92 -4.44 -1.22
C THR A 177 -9.80 -4.57 0.29
N LYS A 178 -9.78 -3.45 1.04
CA LYS A 178 -9.79 -3.50 2.51
C LYS A 178 -11.07 -4.13 3.07
N SER A 179 -12.21 -3.90 2.42
CA SER A 179 -13.46 -4.60 2.77
C SER A 179 -13.35 -6.11 2.56
N LYS A 180 -12.64 -6.57 1.52
CA LYS A 180 -12.42 -8.01 1.27
C LYS A 180 -11.37 -8.62 2.18
N GLU A 181 -10.34 -7.87 2.55
CA GLU A 181 -9.35 -8.29 3.54
C GLU A 181 -10.02 -8.40 4.92
N ASN A 182 -10.96 -7.50 5.24
CA ASN A 182 -11.82 -7.65 6.40
C ASN A 182 -12.79 -8.85 6.26
N ASP A 183 -13.34 -9.15 5.08
CA ASP A 183 -14.17 -10.36 4.90
C ASP A 183 -13.36 -11.66 5.00
N GLU A 184 -12.16 -11.74 4.41
CA GLU A 184 -11.33 -12.96 4.42
C GLU A 184 -10.56 -13.15 5.73
N THR A 185 -10.14 -12.06 6.39
CA THR A 185 -9.51 -12.13 7.72
C THR A 185 -10.54 -12.23 8.86
N SER A 186 -11.82 -11.85 8.62
CA SER A 186 -12.95 -12.17 9.51
C SER A 186 -13.63 -13.50 9.18
N GLN A 187 -13.16 -14.22 8.15
CA GLN A 187 -13.58 -15.59 7.82
C GLN A 187 -12.51 -16.64 8.16
N SER A 188 -11.59 -16.37 9.08
CA SER A 188 -11.23 -17.45 10.01
C SER A 188 -12.46 -17.68 10.87
N ALA A 189 -13.35 -18.55 10.40
CA ALA A 189 -14.65 -18.82 11.00
C ALA A 189 -14.49 -19.03 12.50
N VAL A 190 -14.79 -18.00 13.27
CA VAL A 190 -15.09 -18.15 14.69
C VAL A 190 -16.32 -19.04 14.69
N PRO A 191 -16.24 -20.27 15.23
CA PRO A 191 -17.40 -21.13 15.35
C PRO A 191 -18.53 -20.33 15.99
N THR A 192 -19.75 -20.50 15.49
CA THR A 192 -20.96 -19.75 15.88
C THR A 192 -21.20 -19.70 17.40
N ASN A 193 -20.52 -20.57 18.16
CA ASN A 193 -20.60 -20.74 19.61
C ASN A 193 -19.42 -20.12 20.39
N MET A 194 -18.57 -19.27 19.78
CA MET A 194 -17.48 -18.59 20.49
C MET A 194 -17.66 -17.07 20.56
N PHE A 195 -17.35 -16.50 21.74
CA PHE A 195 -17.22 -15.09 22.02
C PHE A 195 -15.76 -14.68 21.80
N GLN A 196 -15.48 -13.81 20.83
CA GLN A 196 -14.13 -13.34 20.52
C GLN A 196 -13.95 -11.88 20.96
N PHE A 197 -12.89 -11.62 21.73
CA PHE A 197 -12.42 -10.26 22.00
C PHE A 197 -11.57 -9.83 20.82
N ASP A 198 -12.18 -9.14 19.86
CA ASP A 198 -11.42 -8.57 18.75
C ASP A 198 -10.71 -7.30 19.20
N LEU A 199 -9.54 -7.46 19.83
CA LEU A 199 -8.61 -6.37 20.21
C LEU A 199 -7.96 -5.75 18.95
N GLN A 200 -8.69 -5.66 17.84
CA GLN A 200 -8.23 -4.96 16.66
C GLN A 200 -8.07 -3.48 17.02
N ARG A 201 -6.80 -3.05 17.00
CA ARG A 201 -6.38 -1.65 17.07
C ARG A 201 -7.07 -0.84 15.97
N GLY A 202 -8.29 -0.41 16.22
CA GLY A 202 -8.87 0.74 15.56
C GLY A 202 -8.07 1.95 15.98
N TYR A 203 -7.01 2.28 15.25
CA TYR A 203 -6.29 3.53 15.43
C TYR A 203 -7.21 4.66 14.95
N MET A 204 -8.16 5.08 15.80
CA MET A 204 -8.81 6.38 15.69
C MET A 204 -7.87 7.37 16.39
N PRO A 205 -7.18 8.25 15.65
CA PRO A 205 -6.48 9.35 16.29
C PRO A 205 -7.56 10.16 17.01
N ASP A 206 -7.43 10.29 18.33
CA ASP A 206 -8.29 11.05 19.25
C ASP A 206 -9.42 10.28 19.98
N CYS A 207 -9.42 8.94 20.03
CA CYS A 207 -10.34 8.19 20.92
C CYS A 207 -9.64 7.09 21.73
N ASP A 208 -9.67 7.20 23.06
CA ASP A 208 -9.10 6.26 24.05
C ASP A 208 -9.99 5.02 24.28
N GLU A 209 -10.59 4.48 23.23
CA GLU A 209 -11.59 3.41 23.34
C GLU A 209 -11.21 2.17 22.52
N ILE A 210 -11.47 0.98 23.07
CA ILE A 210 -11.37 -0.33 22.41
C ILE A 210 -12.77 -0.90 22.22
N VAL A 211 -13.00 -1.51 21.06
CA VAL A 211 -14.30 -2.08 20.68
C VAL A 211 -14.33 -3.59 20.93
N LEU A 212 -15.41 -4.08 21.52
CA LEU A 212 -15.68 -5.48 21.85
C LEU A 212 -16.95 -5.92 21.11
N GLY A 213 -16.88 -7.00 20.33
CA GLY A 213 -18.02 -7.50 19.56
C GLY A 213 -18.80 -8.60 20.29
N VAL A 214 -20.10 -8.39 20.54
CA VAL A 214 -21.04 -9.43 20.99
C VAL A 214 -22.17 -9.51 19.99
N ASN A 215 -22.32 -10.64 19.29
CA ASN A 215 -23.41 -10.83 18.33
C ASN A 215 -23.50 -9.76 17.23
N GLY A 216 -22.37 -9.20 16.80
CA GLY A 216 -22.33 -8.08 15.84
C GLY A 216 -22.67 -6.71 16.45
N VAL A 217 -22.88 -6.63 17.78
CA VAL A 217 -23.03 -5.39 18.53
C VAL A 217 -21.69 -5.02 19.16
N GLU A 218 -21.31 -3.75 18.98
CA GLU A 218 -20.04 -3.21 19.45
C GLU A 218 -20.19 -2.55 20.83
N PHE A 219 -19.34 -2.94 21.77
CA PHE A 219 -19.22 -2.37 23.12
C PHE A 219 -17.86 -1.70 23.30
N LYS A 220 -17.78 -0.69 24.17
CA LYS A 220 -16.56 0.11 24.33
C LYS A 220 -15.93 -0.08 25.71
N THR A 221 -14.62 -0.16 25.75
CA THR A 221 -13.78 -0.17 26.97
C THR A 221 -12.65 0.85 26.86
N ASP A 222 -12.07 1.27 27.97
CA ASP A 222 -11.02 2.30 27.99
C ASP A 222 -9.63 1.70 27.76
N LYS A 223 -8.78 2.40 27.02
CA LYS A 223 -7.43 1.96 26.61
C LYS A 223 -6.51 1.59 27.78
N THR A 224 -6.63 2.26 28.93
CA THR A 224 -5.86 1.98 30.15
C THR A 224 -6.20 0.64 30.79
N THR A 225 -7.41 0.13 30.51
CA THR A 225 -7.91 -1.14 31.04
C THR A 225 -7.82 -2.30 30.05
N ALA A 226 -7.40 -2.01 28.81
CA ALA A 226 -7.20 -2.96 27.73
C ALA A 226 -6.24 -4.10 28.08
N ASP A 227 -5.09 -3.73 28.67
CA ASP A 227 -4.01 -4.66 29.01
C ASP A 227 -4.41 -5.61 30.17
N LEU A 228 -5.54 -5.34 30.84
CA LEU A 228 -6.11 -6.18 31.89
C LEU A 228 -6.96 -7.33 31.34
N ILE A 229 -7.40 -7.24 30.08
CA ILE A 229 -8.23 -8.25 29.42
C ILE A 229 -7.30 -9.33 28.84
N ASN A 230 -6.92 -10.31 29.66
CA ASN A 230 -6.03 -11.40 29.24
C ASN A 230 -6.75 -12.55 28.49
N VAL A 231 -7.90 -12.26 27.88
CA VAL A 231 -8.78 -13.28 27.28
C VAL A 231 -8.99 -12.98 25.82
N LYS A 232 -8.52 -13.87 24.95
CA LYS A 232 -8.68 -13.72 23.49
C LYS A 232 -10.02 -14.29 23.01
N ILE A 233 -10.49 -15.39 23.59
CA ILE A 233 -11.73 -16.09 23.20
C ILE A 233 -12.32 -16.81 24.41
N ILE A 234 -13.64 -16.74 24.61
CA ILE A 234 -14.42 -17.56 25.55
C ILE A 234 -15.52 -18.27 24.77
N SER A 235 -15.71 -19.57 24.93
CA SER A 235 -16.87 -20.26 24.35
C SER A 235 -18.15 -19.85 25.08
N TYR A 236 -19.24 -19.56 24.37
CA TYR A 236 -20.53 -19.28 25.00
C TYR A 236 -21.01 -20.44 25.88
N ASN A 237 -20.70 -21.68 25.46
CA ASN A 237 -21.10 -22.89 26.18
C ASN A 237 -20.35 -23.08 27.51
N ASP A 238 -19.22 -22.40 27.69
CA ASP A 238 -18.40 -22.51 28.90
C ASP A 238 -18.77 -21.46 29.95
N ILE A 239 -19.67 -20.51 29.61
CA ILE A 239 -20.12 -19.45 30.51
C ILE A 239 -21.18 -20.02 31.46
N GLN A 240 -20.85 -20.08 32.74
CA GLN A 240 -21.77 -20.50 33.80
C GLN A 240 -22.53 -19.32 34.40
N LEU A 241 -21.88 -18.15 34.47
CA LEU A 241 -22.48 -16.94 35.03
C LEU A 241 -21.89 -15.70 34.37
N CYS A 242 -22.74 -14.73 34.05
CA CYS A 242 -22.33 -13.38 33.67
C CYS A 242 -23.12 -12.36 34.49
N LYS A 243 -22.44 -11.52 35.26
CA LYS A 243 -23.07 -10.50 36.12
C LYS A 243 -22.24 -9.23 36.20
N LYS A 244 -22.83 -8.15 36.70
CA LYS A 244 -22.05 -7.00 37.15
C LYS A 244 -21.23 -7.42 38.37
N SER A 245 -19.94 -7.09 38.34
CA SER A 245 -19.01 -7.35 39.45
C SER A 245 -19.25 -6.35 40.58
N ASP A 246 -19.12 -6.82 41.82
CA ASP A 246 -19.12 -5.98 43.03
C ASP A 246 -17.73 -5.35 43.28
N LYS A 247 -16.74 -5.67 42.44
CA LYS A 247 -15.41 -5.06 42.51
C LYS A 247 -15.43 -3.65 41.92
N HIS A 248 -14.66 -2.77 42.56
CA HIS A 248 -14.43 -1.40 42.10
C HIS A 248 -13.02 -1.20 41.50
N SER A 249 -12.21 -2.26 41.45
CA SER A 249 -10.88 -2.22 40.80
C SER A 249 -10.42 -3.57 40.28
N ILE A 250 -9.57 -3.56 39.26
CA ILE A 250 -8.89 -4.74 38.68
C ILE A 250 -7.40 -4.43 38.63
N ASN A 251 -6.57 -5.27 39.27
CA ASN A 251 -5.11 -5.15 39.29
C ASN A 251 -4.59 -3.72 39.61
N GLY A 252 -5.27 -3.00 40.51
CA GLY A 252 -4.89 -1.65 40.92
C GLY A 252 -5.42 -0.51 40.04
N VAL A 253 -6.26 -0.81 39.04
CA VAL A 253 -6.97 0.19 38.23
C VAL A 253 -8.43 0.26 38.67
N ASP A 254 -8.88 1.44 39.09
CA ASP A 254 -10.25 1.68 39.53
C ASP A 254 -11.23 1.67 38.34
N SER A 255 -12.33 0.94 38.48
CA SER A 255 -13.42 0.88 37.51
C SER A 255 -14.71 0.41 38.20
N ASP A 256 -15.76 1.23 38.15
CA ASP A 256 -17.08 0.91 38.73
C ASP A 256 -17.98 0.09 37.80
N ASN A 257 -17.52 -0.14 36.57
CA ASN A 257 -18.28 -0.77 35.51
C ASN A 257 -17.56 -2.02 35.01
N ILE A 258 -17.48 -3.01 35.89
CA ILE A 258 -16.84 -4.29 35.62
C ILE A 258 -17.90 -5.38 35.46
N VAL A 259 -17.78 -6.18 34.41
CA VAL A 259 -18.53 -7.42 34.20
C VAL A 259 -17.68 -8.59 34.66
N GLU A 260 -18.29 -9.49 35.43
CA GLU A 260 -17.71 -10.75 35.88
C GLU A 260 -18.31 -11.89 35.05
N ILE A 261 -17.44 -12.64 34.37
CA ILE A 261 -17.80 -13.84 33.60
C ILE A 261 -17.13 -15.04 34.25
N THR A 262 -17.92 -15.97 34.77
CA THR A 262 -17.43 -17.20 35.37
C THR A 262 -17.61 -18.37 34.42
N THR A 263 -16.52 -19.09 34.20
CA THR A 263 -16.47 -20.38 33.49
C THR A 263 -16.15 -21.49 34.48
N ALA A 264 -16.18 -22.75 34.03
CA ALA A 264 -15.86 -23.89 34.88
C ALA A 264 -14.43 -23.86 35.46
N THR A 265 -13.49 -23.16 34.81
CA THR A 265 -12.06 -23.16 35.17
C THR A 265 -11.57 -21.82 35.69
N GLN A 266 -12.24 -20.71 35.37
CA GLN A 266 -11.76 -19.38 35.71
C GLN A 266 -12.89 -18.33 35.72
N THR A 267 -12.70 -17.28 36.52
CA THR A 267 -13.52 -16.06 36.48
C THR A 267 -12.73 -14.91 35.85
N TYR A 268 -13.35 -14.24 34.89
CA TYR A 268 -12.81 -13.11 34.15
C TYR A 268 -13.49 -11.82 34.58
N TYR A 269 -12.72 -10.74 34.69
CA TYR A 269 -13.20 -9.40 35.03
C TYR A 269 -12.92 -8.47 33.86
N ILE A 270 -13.97 -7.87 33.30
CA ILE A 270 -13.88 -7.08 32.08
C ILE A 270 -14.51 -5.71 32.35
N PRO A 271 -13.74 -4.62 32.27
CA PRO A 271 -14.30 -3.27 32.37
C PRO A 271 -15.03 -2.92 31.07
N ILE A 272 -16.29 -2.48 31.18
CA ILE A 272 -17.18 -2.18 30.06
C ILE A 272 -18.01 -0.95 30.41
N LYS A 273 -18.05 0.08 29.56
CA LYS A 273 -18.75 1.35 29.85
C LYS A 273 -20.22 1.16 30.22
N ASN A 274 -20.90 0.19 29.60
CA ASN A 274 -22.27 -0.15 29.90
C ASN A 274 -22.40 -1.66 30.19
N PRO A 275 -22.21 -2.08 31.46
CA PRO A 275 -22.15 -3.50 31.81
C PRO A 275 -23.51 -4.19 31.64
N TYR A 276 -24.62 -3.49 31.88
CA TYR A 276 -25.96 -4.09 31.80
C TYR A 276 -26.38 -4.39 30.36
N ASP A 277 -26.11 -3.48 29.42
CA ASP A 277 -26.40 -3.73 28.01
C ASP A 277 -25.58 -4.89 27.46
N PHE A 278 -24.31 -4.97 27.87
CA PHE A 278 -23.44 -6.09 27.54
C PHE A 278 -23.97 -7.43 28.07
N ILE A 279 -24.35 -7.47 29.35
CA ILE A 279 -24.92 -8.66 29.99
C ILE A 279 -26.20 -9.09 29.27
N ASN A 280 -27.09 -8.14 28.94
CA ASN A 280 -28.34 -8.41 28.26
C ASN A 280 -28.14 -8.99 26.86
N GLU A 281 -27.24 -8.42 26.05
CA GLU A 281 -26.91 -8.96 24.73
C GLU A 281 -26.23 -10.34 24.81
N LEU A 282 -25.36 -10.56 25.80
CA LEU A 282 -24.76 -11.87 26.04
C LEU A 282 -25.82 -12.93 26.36
N TYR A 283 -26.77 -12.62 27.25
CA TYR A 283 -27.84 -13.56 27.62
C TYR A 283 -28.83 -13.83 26.49
N LYS A 284 -29.13 -12.86 25.61
CA LYS A 284 -29.92 -13.11 24.40
C LYS A 284 -29.29 -14.23 23.55
N LYS A 285 -27.96 -14.23 23.44
CA LYS A 285 -27.21 -15.25 22.69
C LYS A 285 -27.12 -16.59 23.41
N LEU A 286 -26.87 -16.60 24.72
CA LEU A 286 -26.89 -17.83 25.53
C LEU A 286 -28.25 -18.52 25.47
N ASN A 287 -29.34 -17.75 25.47
CA ASN A 287 -30.69 -18.29 25.37
C ASN A 287 -31.06 -18.79 23.96
N THR A 288 -30.41 -18.29 22.90
CA THR A 288 -30.59 -18.80 21.53
C THR A 288 -29.71 -20.03 21.23
N CYS A 289 -28.61 -20.22 21.95
CA CYS A 289 -27.77 -21.42 21.84
C CYS A 289 -28.29 -22.63 22.64
N ASN A 290 -29.16 -22.39 23.64
CA ASN A 290 -29.78 -23.44 24.48
C ASN A 290 -31.17 -23.89 23.99
N GLN A 291 -31.63 -23.40 22.83
CA GLN A 291 -32.81 -23.87 22.10
C GLN A 291 -32.39 -24.70 20.88
#